data_AF-A0A3A9NXK2-F1
#
_entry.id   AF-A0A3A9NXK2-F1
#
_cell.length_a   1.000
_cell.length_b   1.000
_cell.length_c   1.000
_cell.angle_alpha   90.00
_cell.angle_beta   90.00
_cell.angle_gamma   90.00
#
_symmetry.space_group_name_H-M   'P 1'
#
loop_
_entity.id
_entity.type
_entity.pdbx_description
1 polymer ?
#
loop_
_entity_poly.entity_id
_entity_poly.type
_entity_poly.pdbx_seq_one_letter_code
_entity_poly.pdbx_strand_id
1 'polypeptide(L)'
;MTTENQTNKSQLEQLKEQADDLGLTYPSKVTIKNLKQMIAQELLKETDADNSEQIQAVEDENLKLVHVIVTSMNSQKASIGFETFQVGNSVIGSIKRVVPLGKPWLVENIILKAIKDKQFQQFIERDDPNNRNNKIVESKLVPAFAVQELPLPTPKEIEELAKRQETREVID
;
A
#
# COMPACT_ATOMS: atom_id res chain seq x y z
N MET A 1 -3.99 -32.81 -51.11
CA MET A 1 -4.37 -32.40 -49.75
C MET A 1 -3.95 -30.95 -49.60
N THR A 2 -4.94 -30.10 -49.41
CA THR A 2 -4.93 -28.64 -49.60
C THR A 2 -4.87 -27.97 -48.24
N THR A 3 -3.86 -27.12 -47.99
CA THR A 3 -3.96 -26.00 -47.02
C THR A 3 -2.79 -25.02 -47.20
N GLU A 4 -2.88 -24.17 -48.21
CA GLU A 4 -2.19 -22.87 -48.24
C GLU A 4 -3.24 -21.84 -48.63
N ASN A 5 -3.88 -21.24 -47.62
CA ASN A 5 -4.73 -20.08 -47.83
C ASN A 5 -4.51 -19.13 -46.65
N GLN A 6 -3.33 -18.51 -46.60
CA GLN A 6 -3.06 -17.40 -45.70
C GLN A 6 -3.53 -16.12 -46.37
N THR A 7 -4.55 -15.53 -45.76
CA THR A 7 -5.32 -14.37 -46.17
C THR A 7 -4.42 -13.13 -46.28
N ASN A 8 -4.21 -12.61 -47.50
CA ASN A 8 -3.65 -11.27 -47.73
C ASN A 8 -4.73 -10.22 -47.40
N LYS A 9 -5.01 -9.97 -46.12
CA LYS A 9 -5.81 -8.81 -45.70
C LYS A 9 -5.01 -7.53 -45.94
N SER A 10 -5.63 -6.51 -46.50
CA SER A 10 -4.99 -5.20 -46.67
C SER A 10 -4.65 -4.61 -45.30
N GLN A 11 -3.49 -3.95 -45.16
CA GLN A 11 -3.08 -3.30 -43.90
C GLN A 11 -4.15 -2.36 -43.33
N LEU A 12 -4.97 -1.76 -44.20
CA LEU A 12 -6.09 -0.92 -43.81
C LEU A 12 -7.24 -1.72 -43.15
N GLU A 13 -7.54 -2.92 -43.64
CA GLU A 13 -8.59 -3.78 -43.08
C GLU A 13 -8.21 -4.30 -41.69
N GLN A 14 -6.94 -4.67 -41.51
CA GLN A 14 -6.41 -5.09 -40.20
C GLN A 14 -6.50 -3.97 -39.16
N LEU A 15 -6.20 -2.73 -39.55
CA LEU A 15 -6.32 -1.57 -38.64
C LEU A 15 -7.78 -1.20 -38.35
N LYS A 16 -8.70 -1.47 -39.28
CA LYS A 16 -10.13 -1.27 -39.05
C LYS A 16 -10.68 -2.30 -38.07
N GLU A 17 -10.32 -3.57 -38.24
CA GLU A 17 -10.65 -4.65 -37.31
C GLU A 17 -10.15 -4.34 -35.89
N GLN A 18 -8.91 -3.86 -35.76
CA GLN A 18 -8.37 -3.40 -34.46
C GLN A 18 -9.10 -2.19 -33.89
N ALA A 19 -9.52 -1.23 -34.73
CA ALA A 19 -10.30 -0.09 -34.27
C ALA A 19 -11.73 -0.48 -33.86
N ASP A 20 -12.34 -1.43 -34.58
CA ASP A 20 -13.68 -1.96 -34.28
C ASP A 20 -13.66 -2.77 -32.97
N ASP A 21 -12.60 -3.56 -32.73
CA ASP A 21 -12.36 -4.28 -31.47
C ASP A 21 -12.20 -3.31 -30.28
N LEU A 22 -11.57 -2.15 -30.51
CA LEU A 22 -11.45 -1.05 -29.53
C LEU A 22 -12.71 -0.14 -29.48
N GLY A 23 -13.76 -0.44 -30.26
CA GLY A 23 -15.00 0.35 -30.30
C GLY A 23 -14.86 1.77 -30.88
N LEU A 24 -13.78 2.06 -31.61
CA LEU A 24 -13.49 3.37 -32.17
C LEU A 24 -14.30 3.65 -33.44
N THR A 25 -15.11 4.71 -33.43
CA THR A 25 -15.77 5.21 -34.65
C THR A 25 -14.81 6.01 -35.51
N TYR A 26 -14.65 5.63 -36.79
CA TYR A 26 -13.84 6.33 -37.78
C TYR A 26 -14.60 6.65 -39.08
N PRO A 27 -14.22 7.69 -39.84
CA PRO A 27 -14.89 8.05 -41.09
C PRO A 27 -14.70 6.98 -42.19
N SER A 28 -15.69 6.81 -43.09
CA SER A 28 -15.60 5.83 -44.20
C SER A 28 -14.38 6.02 -45.11
N LYS A 29 -13.83 7.24 -45.21
CA LYS A 29 -12.59 7.56 -45.92
C LYS A 29 -11.50 7.98 -44.94
N VAL A 30 -10.94 7.02 -44.21
CA VAL A 30 -9.82 7.23 -43.28
C VAL A 30 -8.49 6.76 -43.86
N THR A 31 -7.44 7.54 -43.68
CA THR A 31 -6.07 7.20 -44.11
C THR A 31 -5.39 6.32 -43.06
N ILE A 32 -4.55 5.37 -43.49
CA ILE A 32 -3.77 4.45 -42.62
C ILE A 32 -3.08 5.19 -41.47
N LYS A 33 -2.45 6.34 -41.77
CA LYS A 33 -1.75 7.17 -40.78
C LYS A 33 -2.67 7.66 -39.66
N ASN A 34 -3.85 8.17 -40.01
CA ASN A 34 -4.80 8.73 -39.05
C ASN A 34 -5.44 7.62 -38.21
N LEU A 35 -5.80 6.49 -38.83
CA LEU A 35 -6.36 5.34 -38.11
C LEU A 35 -5.36 4.77 -37.10
N LYS A 36 -4.09 4.61 -37.49
CA LYS A 36 -3.01 4.20 -36.58
C LYS A 36 -2.80 5.18 -35.43
N GLN A 37 -2.90 6.49 -35.69
CA GLN A 37 -2.80 7.50 -34.63
C GLN A 37 -3.96 7.47 -33.65
N MET A 38 -5.19 7.26 -34.12
CA MET A 38 -6.38 7.14 -33.25
C MET A 38 -6.29 5.89 -32.36
N ILE A 39 -5.92 4.74 -32.93
CA ILE A 39 -5.70 3.50 -32.19
C ILE A 39 -4.62 3.70 -31.12
N ALA A 40 -3.46 4.24 -31.50
CA ALA A 40 -2.37 4.49 -30.56
C ALA A 40 -2.75 5.47 -29.44
N GLN A 41 -3.55 6.51 -29.75
CA GLN A 41 -4.05 7.44 -28.74
C GLN A 41 -5.02 6.78 -27.76
N GLU A 42 -5.89 5.89 -28.23
CA GLU A 42 -6.83 5.20 -27.36
C GLU A 42 -6.13 4.16 -26.47
N LEU A 43 -5.21 3.37 -27.04
CA LEU A 43 -4.36 2.46 -26.27
C LEU A 43 -3.57 3.19 -25.18
N LEU A 44 -3.02 4.37 -25.46
CA LEU A 44 -2.33 5.20 -24.48
C LEU A 44 -3.28 5.68 -23.36
N LYS A 45 -4.51 6.10 -23.71
CA LYS A 45 -5.51 6.50 -22.70
C LYS A 45 -5.95 5.32 -21.83
N GLU A 46 -6.18 4.14 -22.39
CA GLU A 46 -6.52 2.94 -21.63
C GLU A 46 -5.39 2.58 -20.66
N THR A 47 -4.13 2.62 -21.11
CA THR A 47 -2.99 2.39 -20.21
C THR A 47 -2.84 3.46 -19.14
N ASP A 48 -3.07 4.74 -19.45
CA ASP A 48 -3.03 5.81 -18.45
C ASP A 48 -4.18 5.69 -17.44
N ALA A 49 -5.38 5.32 -17.90
CA ALA A 49 -6.56 5.10 -17.06
C ALA A 49 -6.35 3.89 -16.12
N ASP A 50 -5.95 2.73 -16.65
CA ASP A 50 -5.67 1.53 -15.85
C ASP A 50 -4.58 1.79 -14.80
N ASN A 51 -3.50 2.47 -15.19
CA ASN A 51 -2.45 2.85 -14.24
C ASN A 51 -2.99 3.82 -13.17
N SER A 52 -3.85 4.78 -13.53
CA SER A 52 -4.43 5.73 -12.58
C SER A 52 -5.32 5.05 -11.54
N GLU A 53 -6.14 4.08 -11.94
CA GLU A 53 -7.02 3.33 -11.02
C GLU A 53 -6.20 2.45 -10.07
N GLN A 54 -5.16 1.80 -10.58
CA GLN A 54 -4.24 0.99 -9.77
C GLN A 54 -3.48 1.86 -8.75
N ILE A 55 -3.05 3.05 -9.16
CA ILE A 55 -2.37 4.02 -8.29
C ILE A 55 -3.32 4.47 -7.17
N GLN A 56 -4.57 4.82 -7.50
CA GLN A 56 -5.58 5.22 -6.50
C GLN A 56 -5.88 4.09 -5.52
N ALA A 57 -6.03 2.85 -6.00
CA ALA A 57 -6.27 1.71 -5.13
C ALA A 57 -5.13 1.47 -4.13
N VAL A 58 -3.87 1.63 -4.58
CA VAL A 58 -2.69 1.54 -3.72
C VAL A 58 -2.67 2.68 -2.70
N GLU A 59 -3.03 3.89 -3.10
CA GLU A 59 -3.11 5.04 -2.21
C GLU A 59 -4.17 4.83 -1.12
N ASP A 60 -5.40 4.48 -1.51
CA ASP A 60 -6.52 4.24 -0.61
C ASP A 60 -6.23 3.13 0.41
N GLU A 61 -5.65 2.01 -0.03
CA GLU A 61 -5.32 0.89 0.84
C GLU A 61 -4.29 1.29 1.91
N ASN A 62 -3.30 2.10 1.53
CA ASN A 62 -2.19 2.47 2.40
C ASN A 62 -2.53 3.65 3.32
N LEU A 63 -3.36 4.58 2.88
CA LEU A 63 -3.84 5.72 3.67
C LEU A 63 -4.99 5.35 4.62
N LYS A 64 -5.67 4.22 4.39
CA LYS A 64 -6.72 3.72 5.27
C LYS A 64 -6.26 3.69 6.73
N LEU A 65 -7.08 4.27 7.61
CA LEU A 65 -6.82 4.28 9.04
C LEU A 65 -7.15 2.93 9.67
N VAL A 66 -6.26 2.47 10.54
CA VAL A 66 -6.42 1.25 11.33
C VAL A 66 -6.25 1.60 12.80
N HIS A 67 -7.16 1.07 13.64
CA HIS A 67 -7.14 1.26 15.07
C HIS A 67 -6.25 0.21 15.72
N VAL A 68 -5.17 0.64 16.37
CA VAL A 68 -4.15 -0.27 16.89
C VAL A 68 -3.67 0.13 18.28
N ILE A 69 -3.21 -0.85 19.04
CA ILE A 69 -2.36 -0.66 20.22
C ILE A 69 -0.97 -1.20 19.88
N VAL A 70 0.05 -0.33 19.99
CA VAL A 70 1.44 -0.69 19.70
C VAL A 70 2.23 -0.76 21.00
N THR A 71 2.93 -1.86 21.24
CA THR A 71 3.78 -2.05 22.43
C THR A 71 5.22 -2.33 21.98
N SER A 72 6.21 -1.67 22.59
CA SER A 72 7.61 -1.95 22.28
C SER A 72 8.09 -3.22 22.97
N MET A 73 8.72 -4.12 22.22
CA MET A 73 9.37 -5.33 22.73
C MET A 73 10.79 -5.06 23.24
N ASN A 74 11.34 -3.88 22.95
CA ASN A 74 12.63 -3.46 23.47
C ASN A 74 12.42 -2.71 24.79
N SER A 75 12.88 -3.31 25.89
CA SER A 75 12.76 -2.74 27.25
C SER A 75 13.36 -1.34 27.39
N GLN A 76 14.43 -1.03 26.63
CA GLN A 76 15.06 0.29 26.68
C GLN A 76 14.19 1.38 26.06
N LYS A 77 13.41 1.03 25.02
CA LYS A 77 12.53 1.96 24.32
C LYS A 77 11.11 1.99 24.87
N ALA A 78 10.69 0.94 25.58
CA ALA A 78 9.37 0.85 26.18
C ALA A 78 9.07 2.00 27.16
N SER A 79 10.09 2.53 27.83
CA SER A 79 9.96 3.63 28.81
C SER A 79 9.64 5.01 28.20
N ILE A 80 9.90 5.21 26.90
CA ILE A 80 9.72 6.51 26.23
C ILE A 80 8.22 6.82 26.03
N GLY A 81 7.39 5.78 25.91
CA GLY A 81 5.93 5.90 25.79
C GLY A 81 5.41 6.34 24.42
N PHE A 82 6.29 6.68 23.46
CA PHE A 82 5.95 6.91 22.06
C PHE A 82 7.12 6.56 21.14
N GLU A 83 6.86 6.28 19.88
CA GLU A 83 7.88 6.13 18.84
C GLU A 83 7.45 6.91 17.59
N THR A 84 8.41 7.50 16.89
CA THR A 84 8.16 8.18 15.62
C THR A 84 8.39 7.22 14.46
N PHE A 85 7.42 7.12 13.57
CA PHE A 85 7.50 6.34 12.34
C PHE A 85 7.45 7.28 11.14
N GLN A 86 8.36 7.05 10.20
CA GLN A 86 8.38 7.73 8.92
C GLN A 86 8.51 6.67 7.83
N VAL A 87 7.57 6.68 6.91
CA VAL A 87 7.52 5.76 5.77
C VAL A 87 7.30 6.60 4.51
N GLY A 88 7.78 6.12 3.38
CA GLY A 88 7.45 6.77 2.12
C GLY A 88 7.66 5.86 0.93
N ASN A 89 6.91 6.14 -0.12
CA ASN A 89 7.02 5.49 -1.41
C ASN A 89 6.84 6.53 -2.54
N SER A 90 7.05 6.11 -3.78
CA SER A 90 6.95 7.01 -4.95
C SER A 90 5.52 7.48 -5.26
N VAL A 91 4.50 6.79 -4.74
CA VAL A 91 3.10 7.04 -5.05
C VAL A 91 2.47 8.03 -4.07
N ILE A 92 2.60 7.76 -2.78
CA ILE A 92 1.95 8.47 -1.66
C ILE A 92 2.87 9.56 -1.09
N GLY A 93 4.15 9.56 -1.45
CA GLY A 93 5.17 10.42 -0.84
C GLY A 93 5.57 9.91 0.53
N SER A 94 5.90 10.82 1.46
CA SER A 94 6.38 10.47 2.81
C SER A 94 5.39 10.85 3.91
N ILE A 95 5.02 9.88 4.74
CA ILE A 95 4.16 10.07 5.90
C ILE A 95 4.98 9.91 7.17
N LYS A 96 4.86 10.87 8.09
CA LYS A 96 5.48 10.84 9.42
C LYS A 96 4.41 10.95 10.49
N ARG A 97 4.46 10.04 11.47
CA ARG A 97 3.54 10.00 12.61
C ARG A 97 4.29 9.72 13.91
N VAL A 98 3.86 10.37 14.98
CA VAL A 98 4.26 10.02 16.35
C VAL A 98 3.18 9.12 16.90
N VAL A 99 3.53 7.86 17.18
CA VAL A 99 2.59 6.84 17.65
C VAL A 99 2.81 6.60 19.14
N PRO A 100 1.81 6.85 20.00
CA PRO A 100 1.86 6.49 21.41
C PRO A 100 1.97 4.97 21.60
N LEU A 101 2.78 4.54 22.57
CA LEU A 101 2.91 3.13 22.93
C LEU A 101 1.96 2.78 24.08
N GLY A 102 1.37 1.59 24.03
CA GLY A 102 0.48 1.05 25.07
C GLY A 102 -0.90 1.70 25.14
N LYS A 103 -1.26 2.57 24.19
CA LYS A 103 -2.57 3.22 24.10
C LYS A 103 -3.23 2.96 22.74
N PRO A 104 -4.57 2.89 22.67
CA PRO A 104 -5.28 2.82 21.41
C PRO A 104 -5.03 4.08 20.58
N TRP A 105 -4.65 3.90 19.31
CA TRP A 105 -4.36 4.99 18.38
C TRP A 105 -4.76 4.61 16.95
N LEU A 106 -5.07 5.61 16.13
CA LEU A 106 -5.35 5.44 14.70
C LEU A 106 -4.10 5.77 13.89
N VAL A 107 -3.67 4.85 13.05
CA VAL A 107 -2.52 5.03 12.14
C VAL A 107 -2.88 4.59 10.73
N GLU A 108 -2.19 5.14 9.74
CA GLU A 108 -2.31 4.69 8.36
C GLU A 108 -1.79 3.24 8.21
N ASN A 109 -2.41 2.47 7.34
CA ASN A 109 -2.05 1.08 7.09
C ASN A 109 -0.58 0.92 6.64
N ILE A 110 -0.04 1.87 5.88
CA ILE A 110 1.39 1.87 5.52
C ILE A 110 2.33 2.00 6.73
N ILE A 111 1.95 2.79 7.74
CA ILE A 111 2.70 2.89 9.00
C ILE A 111 2.58 1.58 9.77
N LEU A 112 1.39 0.98 9.81
CA LEU A 112 1.15 -0.33 10.44
C LEU A 112 2.04 -1.43 9.83
N LYS A 113 2.13 -1.51 8.50
CA LYS A 113 3.03 -2.43 7.79
C LYS A 113 4.47 -2.22 8.25
N ALA A 114 4.95 -0.98 8.26
CA ALA A 114 6.30 -0.67 8.72
C ALA A 114 6.54 -0.98 10.20
N ILE A 115 5.55 -0.83 11.07
CA ILE A 115 5.66 -1.22 12.49
C ILE A 115 5.86 -2.73 12.61
N LYS A 116 5.08 -3.53 11.86
CA LYS A 116 5.15 -5.00 11.86
C LYS A 116 6.48 -5.50 11.29
N ASP A 117 7.01 -4.83 10.28
CA ASP A 117 8.28 -5.19 9.63
C ASP A 117 9.51 -4.80 10.46
N LYS A 118 9.37 -3.83 11.37
CA LYS A 118 10.49 -3.32 12.17
C LYS A 118 10.96 -4.36 13.18
N GLN A 119 12.22 -4.78 13.04
CA GLN A 119 12.88 -5.73 13.92
C GLN A 119 14.02 -5.06 14.71
N PHE A 120 14.43 -5.69 15.80
CA PHE A 120 15.66 -5.35 16.51
C PHE A 120 16.51 -6.60 16.74
N GLN A 121 17.81 -6.39 16.87
CA GLN A 121 18.74 -7.44 17.22
C GLN A 121 18.67 -7.69 18.74
N GLN A 122 18.29 -8.91 19.11
CA GLN A 122 18.32 -9.40 20.47
C GLN A 122 19.52 -10.32 20.63
N PHE A 123 20.35 -10.04 21.63
CA PHE A 123 21.46 -10.92 22.02
C PHE A 123 20.96 -11.90 23.08
N ILE A 124 21.18 -13.18 22.84
CA ILE A 124 20.79 -14.29 23.72
C ILE A 124 22.04 -15.09 24.05
N GLU A 125 22.27 -15.34 25.33
CA GLU A 125 23.33 -16.23 25.79
C GLU A 125 22.86 -17.69 25.66
N ARG A 126 23.67 -18.51 25.00
CA ARG A 126 23.48 -19.96 24.91
C ARG A 126 24.72 -20.67 25.46
N ASP A 127 24.51 -21.77 26.16
CA ASP A 127 25.63 -22.61 26.61
C ASP A 127 26.34 -23.25 25.40
N ASP A 128 27.67 -23.25 25.42
CA ASP A 128 28.46 -23.89 24.37
C ASP A 128 28.24 -25.41 24.42
N PRO A 129 27.79 -26.04 23.32
CA PRO A 129 27.58 -27.48 23.27
C PRO A 129 28.87 -28.28 23.51
N ASN A 130 30.05 -27.70 23.28
CA ASN A 130 31.34 -28.34 23.49
C ASN A 130 31.95 -28.03 24.86
N ASN A 131 31.53 -26.96 25.54
CA ASN A 131 32.05 -26.57 26.84
C ASN A 131 30.98 -25.89 27.69
N ARG A 132 30.34 -26.64 28.59
CA ARG A 132 29.29 -26.13 29.49
C ARG A 132 29.69 -24.98 30.40
N ASN A 133 30.99 -24.69 30.55
CA ASN A 133 31.47 -23.54 31.33
C ASN A 133 31.61 -22.26 30.51
N ASN A 134 31.41 -22.32 29.19
CA ASN A 134 31.45 -21.17 28.29
C ASN A 134 30.06 -20.85 27.77
N LYS A 135 29.76 -19.55 27.69
CA LYS A 135 28.55 -19.02 27.06
C LYS A 135 28.90 -18.39 25.72
N ILE A 136 28.11 -18.70 24.71
CA ILE A 136 28.16 -18.10 23.38
C ILE A 136 27.05 -17.06 23.32
N VAL A 137 27.39 -15.83 22.93
CA VAL A 137 26.41 -14.79 22.65
C VAL A 137 25.96 -14.95 21.21
N GLU A 138 24.70 -15.32 21.01
CA GLU A 138 24.07 -15.41 19.71
C GLU A 138 23.18 -14.20 19.48
N SER A 139 23.12 -13.71 18.24
CA SER A 139 22.24 -12.59 17.89
C SER A 139 21.09 -13.06 17.02
N LYS A 140 19.87 -12.68 17.39
CA LYS A 140 18.63 -13.00 16.67
C LYS A 140 17.88 -11.72 16.33
N LEU A 141 17.35 -11.63 15.12
CA LEU A 141 16.39 -10.59 14.76
C LEU A 141 15.00 -10.99 15.25
N VAL A 142 14.38 -10.11 16.03
CA VAL A 142 13.02 -10.30 16.57
C VAL A 142 12.19 -9.04 16.32
N PRO A 143 10.85 -9.15 16.21
CA PRO A 143 9.99 -7.98 16.03
C PRO A 143 10.18 -6.94 17.14
N ALA A 144 10.32 -5.67 16.75
CA ALA A 144 10.54 -4.57 17.69
C ALA A 144 9.25 -4.12 18.39
N PHE A 145 8.10 -4.40 17.79
CA PHE A 145 6.80 -4.01 18.31
C PHE A 145 5.82 -5.17 18.25
N ALA A 146 5.01 -5.29 19.31
CA ALA A 146 3.79 -6.08 19.30
C ALA A 146 2.62 -5.15 18.95
N VAL A 147 1.76 -5.61 18.04
CA VAL A 147 0.62 -4.84 17.55
C VAL A 147 -0.66 -5.61 17.81
N GLN A 148 -1.63 -4.95 18.42
CA GLN A 148 -3.00 -5.45 18.54
C GLN A 148 -3.92 -4.57 17.69
N GLU A 149 -4.61 -5.17 16.72
CA GLU A 149 -5.62 -4.49 15.91
C GLU A 149 -6.96 -4.50 16.64
N LEU A 150 -7.60 -3.34 16.68
CA LEU A 150 -8.91 -3.12 17.29
C LEU A 150 -9.93 -2.81 16.19
N PRO A 151 -11.22 -3.10 16.43
CA PRO A 151 -12.27 -2.62 15.53
C PRO A 151 -12.26 -1.09 15.48
N LEU A 152 -12.53 -0.56 14.29
CA LEU A 152 -12.78 0.87 14.10
C LEU A 152 -14.05 1.28 14.85
N PRO A 153 -14.11 2.52 15.39
CA PRO A 153 -15.30 3.00 16.06
C PRO A 153 -16.50 3.02 15.09
N THR A 154 -17.65 2.61 15.60
CA THR A 154 -18.91 2.64 14.85
C THR A 154 -19.35 4.09 14.59
N PRO A 155 -20.19 4.35 13.58
CA PRO A 155 -20.67 5.70 13.29
C PRO A 155 -21.32 6.41 14.49
N LYS A 156 -22.02 5.65 15.35
CA LYS A 156 -22.63 6.17 16.58
C LYS A 156 -21.59 6.63 17.60
N GLU A 157 -20.52 5.86 17.77
CA GLU A 157 -19.42 6.20 18.69
C GLU A 157 -18.64 7.42 18.18
N ILE A 158 -18.50 7.56 16.86
CA ILE A 158 -17.90 8.75 16.22
C ILE A 158 -18.75 9.99 16.51
N GLU A 159 -20.07 9.90 16.37
CA GLU A 159 -20.97 11.02 16.67
C GLU A 159 -20.93 11.41 18.15
N GLU A 160 -20.85 10.44 19.06
CA GLU A 160 -20.69 10.68 20.49
C GLU A 160 -19.33 11.30 20.84
N LEU A 161 -18.26 10.89 20.14
CA LEU A 161 -16.94 11.50 20.27
C LEU A 161 -16.95 12.96 19.81
N ALA A 162 -17.60 13.27 18.68
CA ALA A 162 -17.75 14.63 18.18
C ALA A 162 -18.47 15.53 19.19
N LYS A 163 -19.62 15.08 19.73
CA LYS A 163 -20.36 15.81 20.77
C LYS A 163 -19.54 16.07 22.04
N ARG A 164 -18.71 15.10 22.44
CA ARG A 164 -17.79 15.25 23.59
C ARG A 164 -16.68 16.27 23.33
N GLN A 165 -16.15 16.32 22.11
CA GLN A 165 -15.14 17.30 21.72
C GLN A 165 -15.72 18.71 21.70
N GLU A 166 -16.91 18.90 21.13
CA GLU A 166 -17.65 20.18 21.12
C GLU A 166 -17.91 20.68 22.55
N THR A 167 -18.38 19.81 23.45
CA THR A 167 -18.67 20.20 24.84
C THR A 167 -17.40 20.64 25.59
N ARG A 168 -16.25 20.06 25.28
CA ARG A 168 -14.97 20.40 25.92
C ARG A 168 -14.42 21.75 25.45
N GLU A 169 -14.60 22.09 24.18
CA GLU A 169 -14.15 23.37 23.60
C GLU A 169 -14.96 24.56 24.15
N VAL A 170 -16.20 24.33 24.57
CA VAL A 170 -17.10 25.38 25.12
C VAL A 170 -16.84 25.71 26.59
N ILE A 171 -16.04 24.91 27.31
CA ILE A 171 -15.81 25.05 28.77
C ILE A 171 -14.45 25.70 29.11
N ASP A 172 -13.62 26.03 28.12
CA ASP A 172 -12.39 26.83 28.26
C ASP A 172 -12.63 28.31 27.85
#